data_AF-A0A8K0IBZ0-F1
#
_entry.id   AF-A0A8K0IBZ0-F1
#
_cell.length_a   1.000
_cell.length_b   1.000
_cell.length_c   1.000
_cell.angle_alpha   90.00
_cell.angle_beta   90.00
_cell.angle_gamma   90.00
#
_symmetry.space_group_name_H-M   'P 1'
#
loop_
_entity.id
_entity.type
_entity.pdbx_description
1 polymer ?
#
loop_
_entity_poly.entity_id
_entity_poly.type
_entity_poly.pdbx_seq_one_letter_code
_entity_poly.pdbx_strand_id
1 'polypeptide(L)'
;MLRRLPSSSFYLSHFASNYLKITAPPDAEPQSSTNRRPADENIREEAARRELAAPANGFSAWYVPFGAPADDGPSGERYSLDEIVYRSHSGGLLDVRHDTEALKKFPGSYWRSLFDSRVGRTTWPYSSGIWSKKEWVLPEIGADHIVSLFEGNSNLFWAERLGGMPDLWVKHCGISHTGSFKDLGMTVLVSQVNRLRRQPLNRPIVGVGCASTGDTSAALSAYCAAASIPAIVFLPADCISLAQLVQPIANGATVLSIDTDFDGCMRLIREVTAELPIYLANSLNSLRLEGQKTAAIEILQQFDWEVPDWVIVPGGNLGNI
;
A
#
# COMPACT_ATOMS: atom_id res chain seq x y z
N MET A 1 24.71 -13.91 -48.12
CA MET A 1 25.90 -13.73 -47.27
C MET A 1 25.43 -13.55 -45.83
N LEU A 2 25.32 -14.65 -45.09
CA LEU A 2 24.98 -14.70 -43.67
C LEU A 2 26.29 -15.01 -42.91
N ARG A 3 26.69 -14.16 -41.96
CA ARG A 3 27.89 -14.39 -41.13
C ARG A 3 27.48 -14.88 -39.73
N ARG A 4 27.92 -16.10 -39.39
CA ARG A 4 27.92 -16.68 -38.04
C ARG A 4 29.03 -16.00 -37.20
N LEU A 5 28.74 -15.74 -35.92
CA LEU A 5 29.73 -15.40 -34.90
C LEU A 5 30.17 -16.69 -34.17
N PRO A 6 31.47 -16.88 -33.85
CA PRO A 6 31.94 -18.06 -33.15
C PRO A 6 31.79 -17.93 -31.62
N SER A 7 31.38 -19.04 -31.01
CA SER A 7 31.36 -19.31 -29.58
C SER A 7 32.77 -19.58 -29.04
N SER A 8 33.10 -19.05 -27.87
CA SER A 8 34.25 -19.52 -27.09
C SER A 8 33.99 -19.35 -25.59
N SER A 9 33.51 -20.45 -25.00
CA SER A 9 33.64 -20.77 -23.58
C SER A 9 35.13 -20.96 -23.28
N PHE A 10 35.77 -20.02 -22.60
CA PHE A 10 37.10 -20.16 -21.99
C PHE A 10 37.34 -18.90 -21.17
N TYR A 11 37.04 -18.93 -19.86
CA TYR A 11 37.61 -18.09 -18.78
C TYR A 11 36.83 -18.36 -17.49
N LEU A 12 36.98 -19.56 -16.90
CA LEU A 12 36.39 -19.87 -15.58
C LEU A 12 37.21 -20.90 -14.79
N SER A 13 38.53 -20.80 -14.85
CA SER A 13 39.42 -21.52 -13.94
C SER A 13 40.76 -20.78 -13.88
N HIS A 14 40.95 -19.89 -12.89
CA HIS A 14 42.28 -19.55 -12.32
C HIS A 14 42.27 -18.54 -11.14
N PHE A 15 41.14 -18.29 -10.46
CA PHE A 15 41.09 -17.38 -9.31
C PHE A 15 40.60 -18.05 -8.01
N ALA A 16 41.15 -19.23 -7.69
CA ALA A 16 40.86 -19.91 -6.44
C ALA A 16 42.10 -20.64 -5.90
N SER A 17 43.16 -19.89 -5.58
CA SER A 17 44.15 -20.35 -4.61
C SER A 17 45.01 -19.18 -4.15
N ASN A 18 45.23 -19.12 -2.84
CA ASN A 18 46.07 -18.15 -2.13
C ASN A 18 45.39 -16.82 -1.80
N TYR A 19 44.55 -16.78 -0.76
CA TYR A 19 44.60 -15.80 0.33
C TYR A 19 43.67 -16.30 1.45
N LEU A 20 43.99 -15.97 2.71
CA LEU A 20 43.33 -16.35 3.98
C LEU A 20 43.81 -17.66 4.63
N LYS A 21 45.02 -17.62 5.21
CA LYS A 21 45.28 -18.26 6.50
C LYS A 21 45.01 -17.21 7.59
N ILE A 22 43.85 -17.29 8.24
CA ILE A 22 43.61 -16.65 9.53
C ILE A 22 43.34 -17.79 10.52
N THR A 23 44.21 -17.88 11.52
CA THR A 23 44.13 -18.83 12.64
C THR A 23 42.92 -18.55 13.51
N ALA A 24 42.06 -19.55 13.73
CA ALA A 24 40.93 -19.47 14.65
C ALA A 24 41.41 -19.59 16.12
N PRO A 25 40.84 -18.83 17.08
CA PRO A 25 41.03 -19.07 18.51
C PRO A 25 40.18 -20.29 18.97
N PRO A 26 40.54 -20.95 20.09
CA PRO A 26 39.91 -22.19 20.50
C PRO A 26 38.57 -21.97 21.22
N ASP A 27 37.63 -22.85 20.91
CA ASP A 27 36.45 -23.27 21.68
C ASP A 27 35.58 -22.19 22.32
N ALA A 28 34.75 -21.56 21.49
CA ALA A 28 33.41 -21.17 21.90
C ALA A 28 32.42 -22.13 21.21
N GLU A 29 31.71 -22.95 21.99
CA GLU A 29 30.57 -23.71 21.48
C GLU A 29 29.63 -22.75 20.73
N PRO A 30 29.34 -22.97 19.44
CA PRO A 30 28.30 -22.21 18.79
C PRO A 30 26.97 -22.66 19.41
N GLN A 31 26.39 -21.82 20.28
CA GLN A 31 24.96 -21.87 20.53
C GLN A 31 24.26 -21.66 19.19
N SER A 32 23.94 -22.75 18.50
CA SER A 32 23.16 -22.73 17.29
C SER A 32 21.71 -22.44 17.67
N SER A 33 21.37 -21.18 17.94
CA SER A 33 20.02 -20.73 17.63
C SER A 33 19.93 -20.73 16.10
N THR A 34 19.41 -21.83 15.56
CA THR A 34 19.11 -21.91 14.14
C THR A 34 17.97 -20.93 13.85
N ASN A 35 18.31 -19.66 13.62
CA ASN A 35 17.42 -18.60 13.13
C ASN A 35 16.99 -18.87 11.67
N ARG A 36 16.62 -20.12 11.36
CA ARG A 36 16.15 -20.52 10.05
C ARG A 36 14.65 -20.76 10.18
N ARG A 37 13.87 -20.00 9.40
CA ARG A 37 12.43 -20.23 9.30
C ARG A 37 12.18 -21.71 8.95
N PRO A 38 11.22 -22.39 9.59
CA PRO A 38 10.78 -23.71 9.18
C PRO A 38 10.49 -23.73 7.67
N ALA A 39 10.85 -24.82 6.99
CA ALA A 39 10.74 -24.91 5.54
C ALA A 39 9.30 -24.83 5.01
N ASP A 40 8.34 -25.10 5.88
CA ASP A 40 6.89 -25.15 5.67
C ASP A 40 6.17 -23.84 6.03
N GLU A 41 6.83 -22.91 6.72
CA GLU A 41 6.21 -21.67 7.18
C GLU A 41 6.53 -20.50 6.25
N ASN A 42 5.51 -19.75 5.84
CA ASN A 42 5.71 -18.53 5.04
C ASN A 42 5.84 -17.27 5.92
N ILE A 43 6.34 -16.17 5.32
CA ILE A 43 6.54 -14.88 6.03
C ILE A 43 5.26 -14.35 6.70
N ARG A 44 4.07 -14.64 6.15
CA ARG A 44 2.78 -14.13 6.64
C ARG A 44 2.33 -14.90 7.88
N GLU A 45 2.48 -16.22 7.86
CA GLU A 45 2.20 -17.09 9.02
C GLU A 45 3.12 -16.75 10.20
N GLU A 46 4.40 -16.54 9.92
CA GLU A 46 5.35 -16.12 10.95
C GLU A 46 4.96 -14.78 11.58
N ALA A 47 4.58 -13.81 10.75
CA ALA A 47 4.13 -12.50 11.21
C ALA A 47 2.83 -12.57 12.02
N ALA A 48 1.84 -13.34 11.55
CA ALA A 48 0.58 -13.53 12.27
C ALA A 48 0.80 -14.15 13.66
N ARG A 49 1.69 -15.15 13.77
CA ARG A 49 2.07 -15.74 15.06
C ARG A 49 2.79 -14.76 15.97
N ARG A 50 3.72 -13.96 15.44
CA ARG A 50 4.42 -12.90 16.22
C ARG A 50 3.45 -11.84 16.73
N GLU A 51 2.44 -11.49 15.93
CA GLU A 51 1.43 -10.52 16.31
C GLU A 51 0.48 -11.07 17.39
N LEU A 52 0.04 -12.33 17.27
CA LEU A 52 -0.74 -13.01 18.32
C LEU A 52 0.01 -13.12 19.65
N ALA A 53 1.34 -13.19 19.61
CA ALA A 53 2.20 -13.22 20.80
C ALA A 53 2.52 -11.82 21.35
N ALA A 54 2.27 -10.76 20.59
CA ALA A 54 2.55 -9.39 21.00
C ALA A 54 1.38 -8.81 21.81
N PRO A 55 1.64 -7.99 22.84
CA PRO A 55 0.58 -7.26 23.51
C PRO A 55 -0.10 -6.30 22.52
N ALA A 56 -1.42 -6.12 22.67
CA ALA A 56 -2.15 -5.17 21.86
C ALA A 56 -1.48 -3.79 21.94
N ASN A 57 -1.17 -3.22 20.78
CA ASN A 57 -0.47 -1.94 20.64
C ASN A 57 -1.32 -0.73 21.09
N GLY A 58 -2.62 -0.92 21.28
CA GLY A 58 -3.54 0.09 21.84
C GLY A 58 -3.82 1.26 20.90
N PHE A 59 -3.41 1.17 19.63
CA PHE A 59 -3.67 2.16 18.60
C PHE A 59 -4.98 1.83 17.89
N SER A 60 -5.75 2.85 17.54
CA SER A 60 -7.02 2.71 16.83
C SER A 60 -7.26 3.84 15.86
N ALA A 61 -8.14 3.60 14.89
CA ALA A 61 -8.58 4.62 13.94
C ALA A 61 -10.05 4.42 13.55
N TRP A 62 -10.71 5.48 13.12
CA TRP A 62 -12.14 5.49 12.78
C TRP A 62 -12.45 6.53 11.71
N TYR A 63 -13.59 6.39 11.04
CA TYR A 63 -14.09 7.43 10.15
C TYR A 63 -14.77 8.54 10.94
N VAL A 64 -14.59 9.78 10.47
CA VAL A 64 -15.29 10.99 10.93
C VAL A 64 -15.70 11.82 9.71
N PRO A 65 -16.71 12.71 9.81
CA PRO A 65 -16.94 13.72 8.79
C PRO A 65 -15.69 14.58 8.56
N PHE A 66 -15.37 14.84 7.30
CA PHE A 66 -14.26 15.70 6.93
C PHE A 66 -14.43 17.11 7.53
N GLY A 67 -13.38 17.63 8.17
CA GLY A 67 -13.42 18.92 8.85
C GLY A 67 -14.12 18.92 10.22
N ALA A 68 -14.53 17.76 10.75
CA ALA A 68 -15.06 17.67 12.11
C ALA A 68 -14.00 18.16 13.13
N PRO A 69 -14.40 18.92 14.17
CA PRO A 69 -13.48 19.39 15.20
C PRO A 69 -12.74 18.22 15.89
N ALA A 70 -11.57 18.51 16.44
CA ALA A 70 -10.70 17.52 17.10
C ALA A 70 -11.29 17.05 18.45
N ASP A 71 -12.05 17.91 19.13
CA ASP A 71 -12.76 17.54 20.35
C ASP A 71 -14.04 16.80 19.97
N ASP A 72 -14.08 15.49 20.30
CA ASP A 72 -15.27 14.64 20.22
C ASP A 72 -16.34 15.17 21.19
N GLY A 73 -17.05 16.22 20.76
CA GLY A 73 -18.26 16.67 21.45
C GLY A 73 -19.27 15.51 21.55
N PRO A 74 -20.21 15.54 22.51
CA PRO A 74 -21.05 14.39 22.88
C PRO A 74 -22.02 13.89 21.78
N SER A 75 -21.97 14.45 20.57
CA SER A 75 -22.80 14.11 19.41
C SER A 75 -21.99 13.91 18.11
N GLY A 76 -20.67 13.71 18.19
CA GLY A 76 -19.79 13.58 17.02
C GLY A 76 -20.06 12.30 16.24
N GLU A 77 -20.46 12.45 14.97
CA GLU A 77 -20.62 11.33 14.04
C GLU A 77 -19.29 10.58 13.85
N ARG A 78 -19.29 9.28 14.14
CA ARG A 78 -18.12 8.39 14.07
C ARG A 78 -18.55 7.03 13.57
N TYR A 79 -17.73 6.42 12.71
CA TYR A 79 -17.95 5.05 12.22
C TYR A 79 -16.69 4.21 12.40
N SER A 80 -16.87 2.93 12.68
CA SER A 80 -15.78 1.97 12.63
C SER A 80 -15.22 1.86 11.21
N LEU A 81 -13.90 1.61 11.09
CA LEU A 81 -13.30 1.28 9.78
C LEU A 81 -13.83 -0.04 9.21
N ASP A 82 -14.43 -0.88 10.07
CA ASP A 82 -15.09 -2.12 9.66
C ASP A 82 -16.53 -1.87 9.12
N GLU A 83 -17.01 -0.62 9.11
CA GLU A 83 -18.28 -0.26 8.47
C GLU A 83 -18.07 0.15 7.00
N ILE A 84 -19.00 -0.26 6.13
CA ILE A 84 -19.02 0.14 4.72
C ILE A 84 -19.77 1.47 4.61
N VAL A 85 -19.06 2.58 4.83
CA VAL A 85 -19.60 3.94 4.77
C VAL A 85 -18.77 4.77 3.77
N TYR A 86 -19.45 5.50 2.89
CA TYR A 86 -18.80 6.34 1.87
C TYR A 86 -19.05 7.84 2.06
N ARG A 87 -20.05 8.20 2.85
CA ARG A 87 -20.47 9.58 3.11
C ARG A 87 -20.95 9.72 4.54
N SER A 88 -20.81 10.92 5.08
CA SER A 88 -21.41 11.25 6.37
C SER A 88 -22.93 11.19 6.32
N HIS A 89 -23.59 11.26 7.47
CA HIS A 89 -25.05 11.38 7.58
C HIS A 89 -25.59 12.57 6.81
N SER A 90 -24.83 13.67 6.74
CA SER A 90 -25.13 14.87 5.95
C SER A 90 -24.79 14.75 4.46
N GLY A 91 -24.24 13.62 4.01
CA GLY A 91 -23.82 13.40 2.63
C GLY A 91 -22.42 13.93 2.28
N GLY A 92 -21.70 14.47 3.25
CA GLY A 92 -20.33 14.99 3.12
C GLY A 92 -19.25 13.90 2.99
N LEU A 93 -18.01 14.34 2.79
CA LEU A 93 -16.83 13.46 2.77
C LEU A 93 -16.52 12.94 4.18
N LEU A 94 -15.88 11.78 4.24
CA LEU A 94 -15.31 11.23 5.45
C LEU A 94 -13.79 11.36 5.44
N ASP A 95 -13.19 11.36 6.62
CA ASP A 95 -11.76 11.33 6.86
C ASP A 95 -11.42 10.20 7.85
N VAL A 96 -10.19 9.71 7.85
CA VAL A 96 -9.71 8.71 8.82
C VAL A 96 -9.00 9.42 9.96
N ARG A 97 -9.54 9.29 11.18
CA ARG A 97 -8.96 9.85 12.39
C ARG A 97 -8.29 8.75 13.20
N HIS A 98 -7.04 8.98 13.61
CA HIS A 98 -6.30 8.11 14.53
C HIS A 98 -6.47 8.58 15.97
N ASP A 99 -6.36 7.65 16.91
CA ASP A 99 -6.23 7.98 18.33
C ASP A 99 -4.87 8.65 18.61
N THR A 100 -4.84 9.97 18.45
CA THR A 100 -3.63 10.75 18.67
C THR A 100 -3.17 10.72 20.11
N GLU A 101 -4.06 10.50 21.08
CA GLU A 101 -3.71 10.42 22.49
C GLU A 101 -2.97 9.11 22.79
N ALA A 102 -3.36 8.00 22.15
CA ALA A 102 -2.59 6.77 22.19
C ALA A 102 -1.21 6.93 21.51
N LEU A 103 -1.16 7.57 20.32
CA LEU A 103 0.09 7.76 19.58
C LEU A 103 1.10 8.66 20.32
N LYS A 104 0.63 9.73 20.98
CA LYS A 104 1.46 10.69 21.74
C LYS A 104 2.11 10.10 23.00
N LYS A 105 1.63 8.95 23.50
CA LYS A 105 2.30 8.22 24.61
C LYS A 105 3.72 7.79 24.24
N PHE A 106 4.02 7.70 22.95
CA PHE A 106 5.34 7.38 22.43
C PHE A 106 6.01 8.66 21.89
N PRO A 107 7.24 8.99 22.34
CA PRO A 107 7.93 10.19 21.90
C PRO A 107 8.34 10.10 20.43
N GLY A 108 8.58 11.25 19.78
CA GLY A 108 8.99 11.27 18.36
C GLY A 108 10.25 10.45 18.06
N SER A 109 11.20 10.36 19.00
CA SER A 109 12.41 9.52 18.87
C SER A 109 12.09 8.03 18.79
N TYR A 110 11.05 7.57 19.49
CA TYR A 110 10.57 6.19 19.40
C TYR A 110 10.07 5.89 17.99
N TRP A 111 9.20 6.76 17.45
CA TRP A 111 8.61 6.57 16.13
C TRP A 111 9.66 6.56 15.02
N ARG A 112 10.62 7.50 15.06
CA ARG A 112 11.76 7.51 14.12
C ARG A 112 12.54 6.20 14.16
N SER A 113 12.98 5.82 15.37
CA SER A 113 13.75 4.59 15.57
C SER A 113 12.98 3.33 15.13
N LEU A 114 11.68 3.27 15.43
CA LEU A 114 10.81 2.15 15.04
C LEU A 114 10.73 2.04 13.52
N PHE A 115 10.44 3.14 12.82
CA PHE A 115 10.30 3.14 11.36
C PHE A 115 11.64 2.92 10.67
N ASP A 116 12.74 3.45 11.19
CA ASP A 116 14.09 3.24 10.65
C ASP A 116 14.54 1.79 10.79
N SER A 117 14.18 1.13 11.91
CA SER A 117 14.51 -0.29 12.13
C SER A 117 13.94 -1.25 11.08
N ARG A 118 12.88 -0.80 10.38
CA ARG A 118 12.13 -1.56 9.36
C ARG A 118 12.66 -1.33 7.93
N VAL A 119 13.51 -0.33 7.71
CA VAL A 119 14.09 -0.03 6.39
C VAL A 119 14.98 -1.19 5.92
N GLY A 120 14.85 -1.56 4.64
CA GLY A 120 15.65 -2.62 4.02
C GLY A 120 15.37 -4.04 4.54
N ARG A 121 14.32 -4.23 5.35
CA ARG A 121 13.90 -5.54 5.85
C ARG A 121 13.04 -6.28 4.82
N THR A 122 13.00 -7.60 4.93
CA THR A 122 12.14 -8.49 4.13
C THR A 122 11.08 -9.21 4.97
N THR A 123 10.90 -8.76 6.21
CA THR A 123 9.91 -9.29 7.16
C THR A 123 8.51 -8.78 6.80
N TRP A 124 7.52 -9.68 6.81
CA TRP A 124 6.13 -9.30 6.62
C TRP A 124 5.54 -8.59 7.85
N PRO A 125 4.69 -7.55 7.68
CA PRO A 125 4.40 -6.82 6.43
C PRO A 125 5.39 -5.66 6.17
N TYR A 126 6.35 -5.44 7.08
CA TYR A 126 7.16 -4.23 7.20
C TYR A 126 8.17 -3.94 6.07
N SER A 127 8.31 -4.83 5.10
CA SER A 127 9.06 -4.54 3.87
C SER A 127 8.33 -3.58 2.93
N SER A 128 7.01 -3.41 3.08
CA SER A 128 6.27 -2.35 2.39
C SER A 128 6.52 -0.99 3.03
N GLY A 129 6.71 0.04 2.22
CA GLY A 129 6.86 1.41 2.69
C GLY A 129 5.64 1.91 3.47
N ILE A 130 4.46 1.37 3.16
CA ILE A 130 3.18 1.68 3.82
C ILE A 130 3.11 0.92 5.13
N TRP A 131 3.22 -0.42 5.08
CA TRP A 131 3.03 -1.25 6.27
C TRP A 131 4.18 -1.16 7.26
N SER A 132 5.35 -0.66 6.84
CA SER A 132 6.41 -0.25 7.78
C SER A 132 5.95 0.85 8.74
N LYS A 133 4.83 1.54 8.46
CA LYS A 133 4.16 2.54 9.32
C LYS A 133 2.75 2.06 9.73
N LYS A 134 2.52 0.75 9.82
CA LYS A 134 1.21 0.12 10.10
C LYS A 134 0.42 0.83 11.20
N GLU A 135 1.09 1.21 12.29
CA GLU A 135 0.51 1.88 13.46
C GLU A 135 -0.18 3.21 13.12
N TRP A 136 0.25 3.88 12.04
CA TRP A 136 -0.29 5.17 11.59
C TRP A 136 -1.18 5.04 10.35
N VAL A 137 -1.45 3.82 9.89
CA VAL A 137 -2.21 3.55 8.65
C VAL A 137 -3.49 2.77 8.97
N LEU A 138 -3.34 1.52 9.41
CA LEU A 138 -4.44 0.67 9.85
C LEU A 138 -3.95 -0.11 11.08
N PRO A 139 -4.01 0.51 12.28
CA PRO A 139 -3.39 -0.07 13.47
C PRO A 139 -4.00 -1.41 13.90
N GLU A 140 -5.30 -1.61 13.64
CA GLU A 140 -6.09 -2.75 14.12
C GLU A 140 -6.17 -3.92 13.13
N ILE A 141 -5.56 -3.80 11.93
CA ILE A 141 -5.57 -4.88 10.95
C ILE A 141 -4.58 -5.97 11.32
N GLY A 142 -5.02 -7.24 11.34
CA GLY A 142 -4.11 -8.38 11.51
C GLY A 142 -3.21 -8.58 10.30
N ALA A 143 -1.96 -9.01 10.50
CA ALA A 143 -1.00 -9.24 9.44
C ALA A 143 -1.45 -10.26 8.38
N ASP A 144 -2.36 -11.18 8.73
CA ASP A 144 -2.93 -12.20 7.84
C ASP A 144 -3.98 -11.62 6.86
N HIS A 145 -4.50 -10.43 7.15
CA HIS A 145 -5.45 -9.69 6.31
C HIS A 145 -4.77 -8.70 5.37
N ILE A 146 -3.50 -8.39 5.59
CA ILE A 146 -2.75 -7.45 4.75
C ILE A 146 -2.56 -8.03 3.34
N VAL A 147 -2.78 -7.18 2.35
CA VAL A 147 -2.57 -7.44 0.93
C VAL A 147 -1.55 -6.44 0.43
N SER A 148 -0.30 -6.88 0.35
CA SER A 148 0.83 -6.06 -0.06
C SER A 148 1.66 -6.80 -1.12
N LEU A 149 2.19 -6.00 -2.05
CA LEU A 149 3.17 -6.38 -3.06
C LEU A 149 4.52 -5.70 -2.78
N PHE A 150 4.71 -5.22 -1.55
CA PHE A 150 5.87 -4.46 -1.07
C PHE A 150 6.11 -3.14 -1.82
N GLU A 151 5.00 -2.50 -2.18
CA GLU A 151 4.95 -1.11 -2.60
C GLU A 151 5.51 -0.12 -1.56
N GLY A 152 5.79 1.10 -2.01
CA GLY A 152 6.48 2.12 -1.20
C GLY A 152 8.00 1.97 -1.30
N ASN A 153 8.72 2.61 -0.37
CA ASN A 153 10.19 2.73 -0.39
C ASN A 153 10.73 3.26 -1.74
N SER A 154 9.96 4.14 -2.38
CA SER A 154 10.24 4.59 -3.73
C SER A 154 11.44 5.53 -3.78
N ASN A 155 12.13 5.56 -4.91
CA ASN A 155 13.34 6.33 -5.09
C ASN A 155 13.11 7.84 -4.83
N LEU A 156 13.98 8.45 -4.04
CA LEU A 156 14.09 9.89 -3.87
C LEU A 156 15.34 10.33 -4.64
N PHE A 157 15.11 10.89 -5.83
CA PHE A 157 16.16 11.18 -6.80
C PHE A 157 16.65 12.62 -6.64
N TRP A 158 17.96 12.81 -6.45
CA TRP A 158 18.56 14.13 -6.53
C TRP A 158 18.69 14.57 -7.99
N ALA A 159 17.94 15.59 -8.37
CA ALA A 159 17.87 16.08 -9.73
C ALA A 159 18.95 17.14 -10.02
N GLU A 160 20.22 16.80 -9.74
CA GLU A 160 21.39 17.71 -9.79
C GLU A 160 21.44 18.61 -11.03
N ARG A 161 21.13 18.05 -12.21
CA ARG A 161 21.20 18.79 -13.49
C ARG A 161 19.94 19.59 -13.82
N LEU A 162 18.82 19.31 -13.17
CA LEU A 162 17.53 19.91 -13.49
C LEU A 162 17.34 21.20 -12.67
N GLY A 163 17.03 22.31 -13.34
CA GLY A 163 16.50 23.52 -12.67
C GLY A 163 17.53 24.51 -12.11
N GLY A 164 18.84 24.25 -12.19
CA GLY A 164 19.86 25.19 -11.70
C GLY A 164 19.79 25.46 -10.19
N MET A 165 19.11 24.58 -9.45
CA MET A 165 18.96 24.62 -8.00
C MET A 165 19.84 23.51 -7.39
N PRO A 166 20.58 23.78 -6.30
CA PRO A 166 21.51 22.82 -5.73
C PRO A 166 20.82 21.62 -5.05
N ASP A 167 19.58 21.81 -4.56
CA ASP A 167 18.90 20.85 -3.69
C ASP A 167 17.48 20.53 -4.18
N LEU A 168 17.36 20.18 -5.47
CA LEU A 168 16.11 19.74 -6.09
C LEU A 168 16.01 18.23 -6.08
N TRP A 169 14.90 17.69 -5.56
CA TRP A 169 14.65 16.25 -5.49
C TRP A 169 13.32 15.87 -6.12
N VAL A 170 13.24 14.63 -6.63
CA VAL A 170 12.03 14.04 -7.20
C VAL A 170 11.72 12.74 -6.47
N LYS A 171 10.57 12.68 -5.80
CA LYS A 171 10.04 11.45 -5.22
C LYS A 171 9.32 10.65 -6.29
N HIS A 172 9.94 9.57 -6.76
CA HIS A 172 9.43 8.74 -7.85
C HIS A 172 8.39 7.71 -7.40
N CYS A 173 7.23 8.18 -6.93
CA CYS A 173 6.11 7.30 -6.53
C CYS A 173 5.56 6.43 -7.68
N GLY A 174 5.82 6.80 -8.94
CA GLY A 174 5.45 6.01 -10.12
C GLY A 174 6.45 4.92 -10.50
N ILE A 175 7.62 4.83 -9.86
CA ILE A 175 8.53 3.68 -10.00
C ILE A 175 8.06 2.62 -9.01
N SER A 176 6.99 1.92 -9.39
CA SER A 176 6.33 0.88 -8.60
C SER A 176 5.87 -0.26 -9.54
N HIS A 177 5.28 -1.31 -8.99
CA HIS A 177 4.91 -2.51 -9.78
C HIS A 177 3.80 -2.26 -10.79
N THR A 178 2.83 -1.37 -10.51
CA THR A 178 1.85 -0.93 -11.53
C THR A 178 2.27 0.34 -12.28
N GLY A 179 3.39 0.96 -11.88
CA GLY A 179 3.85 2.21 -12.44
C GLY A 179 3.13 3.46 -11.92
N SER A 180 2.46 3.38 -10.76
CA SER A 180 1.67 4.49 -10.23
C SER A 180 1.65 4.59 -8.70
N PHE A 181 1.58 5.82 -8.20
CA PHE A 181 1.41 6.12 -6.78
C PHE A 181 0.10 5.57 -6.18
N LYS A 182 -0.86 5.18 -7.03
CA LYS A 182 -2.12 4.57 -6.58
C LYS A 182 -1.90 3.27 -5.81
N ASP A 183 -0.77 2.61 -6.01
CA ASP A 183 -0.36 1.43 -5.26
C ASP A 183 -0.39 1.65 -3.74
N LEU A 184 0.08 2.83 -3.30
CA LEU A 184 0.18 3.17 -1.87
C LEU A 184 -1.20 3.15 -1.21
N GLY A 185 -2.22 3.66 -1.89
CA GLY A 185 -3.60 3.67 -1.37
C GLY A 185 -4.32 2.34 -1.57
N MET A 186 -4.03 1.62 -2.65
CA MET A 186 -4.73 0.37 -2.99
C MET A 186 -4.33 -0.79 -2.08
N THR A 187 -3.09 -0.85 -1.59
CA THR A 187 -2.72 -1.84 -0.58
C THR A 187 -3.58 -1.69 0.67
N VAL A 188 -3.82 -0.46 1.14
CA VAL A 188 -4.63 -0.19 2.33
C VAL A 188 -6.09 -0.55 2.09
N LEU A 189 -6.67 -0.04 1.00
CA LEU A 189 -8.08 -0.27 0.65
C LEU A 189 -8.36 -1.78 0.50
N VAL A 190 -7.55 -2.49 -0.29
CA VAL A 190 -7.78 -3.92 -0.57
C VAL A 190 -7.49 -4.78 0.67
N SER A 191 -6.56 -4.38 1.52
CA SER A 191 -6.36 -5.05 2.83
C SER A 191 -7.57 -4.91 3.73
N GLN A 192 -8.17 -3.72 3.81
CA GLN A 192 -9.39 -3.52 4.59
C GLN A 192 -10.56 -4.33 4.01
N VAL A 193 -10.72 -4.35 2.69
CA VAL A 193 -11.72 -5.22 2.04
C VAL A 193 -11.45 -6.70 2.35
N ASN A 194 -10.20 -7.16 2.29
CA ASN A 194 -9.84 -8.53 2.62
C ASN A 194 -10.15 -8.89 4.09
N ARG A 195 -9.91 -7.96 5.02
CA ARG A 195 -10.33 -8.09 6.43
C ARG A 195 -11.85 -8.24 6.54
N LEU A 196 -12.59 -7.29 5.95
CA LEU A 196 -14.06 -7.28 5.96
C LEU A 196 -14.66 -8.56 5.39
N ARG A 197 -14.10 -9.09 4.29
CA ARG A 197 -14.55 -10.36 3.67
C ARG A 197 -14.43 -11.58 4.58
N ARG A 198 -13.50 -11.56 5.54
CA ARG A 198 -13.30 -12.66 6.48
C ARG A 198 -14.12 -12.50 7.77
N GLN A 199 -14.71 -11.33 7.99
CA GLN A 199 -15.60 -11.10 9.12
C GLN A 199 -17.03 -11.57 8.80
N PRO A 200 -17.81 -11.94 9.83
CA PRO A 200 -19.23 -12.28 9.66
C PRO A 200 -20.05 -11.01 9.43
N LEU A 201 -20.02 -10.50 8.19
CA LEU A 201 -20.84 -9.36 7.77
C LEU A 201 -22.26 -9.81 7.41
N ASN A 202 -23.26 -8.97 7.72
CA ASN A 202 -24.66 -9.17 7.30
C ASN A 202 -24.79 -9.28 5.77
N ARG A 203 -23.88 -8.65 5.03
CA ARG A 203 -23.85 -8.64 3.57
C ARG A 203 -22.42 -8.96 3.10
N PRO A 204 -22.13 -10.20 2.67
CA PRO A 204 -20.78 -10.64 2.32
C PRO A 204 -20.22 -9.89 1.11
N ILE A 205 -19.01 -9.34 1.18
CA ILE A 205 -18.39 -8.65 0.04
C ILE A 205 -17.93 -9.69 -1.00
N VAL A 206 -18.53 -9.65 -2.20
CA VAL A 206 -18.21 -10.60 -3.29
C VAL A 206 -17.09 -10.12 -4.22
N GLY A 207 -16.81 -8.81 -4.23
CA GLY A 207 -15.78 -8.22 -5.08
C GLY A 207 -15.63 -6.72 -4.87
N VAL A 208 -14.72 -6.12 -5.63
CA VAL A 208 -14.45 -4.68 -5.62
C VAL A 208 -14.69 -4.10 -7.01
N GLY A 209 -15.45 -3.01 -7.06
CA GLY A 209 -15.77 -2.27 -8.27
C GLY A 209 -15.04 -0.94 -8.35
N CYS A 210 -14.68 -0.49 -9.55
CA CYS A 210 -14.25 0.89 -9.78
C CYS A 210 -14.76 1.46 -11.11
N ALA A 211 -14.91 2.79 -11.15
CA ALA A 211 -15.25 3.56 -12.34
C ALA A 211 -14.03 4.39 -12.78
N SER A 212 -13.00 3.74 -13.34
CA SER A 212 -11.80 4.44 -13.78
C SER A 212 -11.08 3.70 -14.91
N THR A 213 -10.68 4.42 -15.94
CA THR A 213 -9.92 3.88 -17.08
C THR A 213 -8.41 3.84 -16.84
N GLY A 214 -7.88 4.53 -15.83
CA GLY A 214 -6.44 4.73 -15.64
C GLY A 214 -5.84 4.01 -14.44
N ASP A 215 -4.77 4.57 -13.89
CA ASP A 215 -3.96 3.99 -12.80
C ASP A 215 -4.75 3.43 -11.61
N THR A 216 -5.92 4.02 -11.30
CA THR A 216 -6.75 3.55 -10.19
C THR A 216 -7.27 2.12 -10.45
N SER A 217 -7.74 1.81 -11.66
CA SER A 217 -8.22 0.46 -11.97
C SER A 217 -7.07 -0.52 -12.15
N ALA A 218 -5.94 -0.07 -12.70
CA ALA A 218 -4.73 -0.88 -12.80
C ALA A 218 -4.23 -1.36 -11.42
N ALA A 219 -3.98 -0.41 -10.49
CA ALA A 219 -3.57 -0.73 -9.14
C ALA A 219 -4.62 -1.58 -8.42
N LEU A 220 -5.90 -1.18 -8.45
CA LEU A 220 -6.96 -1.95 -7.80
C LEU A 220 -6.99 -3.41 -8.27
N SER A 221 -6.95 -3.63 -9.58
CA SER A 221 -7.00 -4.98 -10.16
C SER A 221 -5.80 -5.82 -9.75
N ALA A 222 -4.59 -5.24 -9.71
CA ALA A 222 -3.39 -5.92 -9.26
C ALA A 222 -3.49 -6.40 -7.79
N TYR A 223 -3.92 -5.53 -6.88
CA TYR A 223 -4.10 -5.92 -5.46
C TYR A 223 -5.26 -6.90 -5.27
N CYS A 224 -6.36 -6.73 -6.00
CA CYS A 224 -7.48 -7.67 -5.96
C CYS A 224 -7.05 -9.06 -6.44
N ALA A 225 -6.28 -9.15 -7.53
CA ALA A 225 -5.70 -10.40 -8.01
C ALA A 225 -4.78 -11.04 -6.95
N ALA A 226 -3.90 -10.25 -6.32
CA ALA A 226 -3.00 -10.72 -5.26
C ALA A 226 -3.72 -11.29 -4.02
N ALA A 227 -4.97 -10.89 -3.80
CA ALA A 227 -5.82 -11.37 -2.71
C ALA A 227 -6.96 -12.29 -3.15
N SER A 228 -7.00 -12.69 -4.42
CA SER A 228 -8.11 -13.49 -4.99
C SER A 228 -9.49 -12.86 -4.71
N ILE A 229 -9.57 -11.54 -4.86
CA ILE A 229 -10.82 -10.78 -4.78
C ILE A 229 -11.24 -10.45 -6.22
N PRO A 230 -12.49 -10.76 -6.62
CA PRO A 230 -12.98 -10.34 -7.93
C PRO A 230 -12.95 -8.82 -8.08
N ALA A 231 -12.32 -8.33 -9.15
CA ALA A 231 -12.29 -6.92 -9.51
C ALA A 231 -13.20 -6.66 -10.72
N ILE A 232 -13.99 -5.59 -10.67
CA ILE A 232 -14.90 -5.18 -11.74
C ILE A 232 -14.60 -3.73 -12.12
N VAL A 233 -14.40 -3.47 -13.41
CA VAL A 233 -14.13 -2.14 -13.95
C VAL A 233 -15.31 -1.73 -14.83
N PHE A 234 -16.03 -0.68 -14.44
CA PHE A 234 -17.21 -0.18 -15.14
C PHE A 234 -16.83 1.03 -15.99
N LEU A 235 -17.04 0.96 -17.30
CA LEU A 235 -16.63 2.00 -18.25
C LEU A 235 -17.67 2.27 -19.33
N PRO A 236 -17.88 3.53 -19.71
CA PRO A 236 -18.56 3.89 -20.95
C PRO A 236 -17.87 3.24 -22.15
N ALA A 237 -18.65 2.72 -23.11
CA ALA A 237 -18.13 2.02 -24.29
C ALA A 237 -17.19 2.90 -25.15
N ASP A 238 -17.45 4.21 -25.18
CA ASP A 238 -16.66 5.22 -25.89
C ASP A 238 -15.35 5.61 -25.17
N CYS A 239 -15.21 5.25 -23.89
CA CYS A 239 -14.04 5.56 -23.06
C CYS A 239 -13.01 4.41 -23.01
N ILE A 240 -13.11 3.42 -23.90
CA ILE A 240 -12.29 2.21 -23.86
C ILE A 240 -11.06 2.36 -24.75
N SER A 241 -9.88 2.34 -24.11
CA SER A 241 -8.60 2.15 -24.78
C SER A 241 -7.93 0.88 -24.26
N LEU A 242 -7.56 -0.02 -25.18
CA LEU A 242 -6.84 -1.24 -24.84
C LEU A 242 -5.51 -0.94 -24.12
N ALA A 243 -4.84 0.15 -24.50
CA ALA A 243 -3.59 0.55 -23.86
C ALA A 243 -3.79 0.96 -22.39
N GLN A 244 -4.93 1.58 -22.06
CA GLN A 244 -5.27 1.96 -20.69
C GLN A 244 -5.72 0.74 -19.85
N LEU A 245 -6.35 -0.24 -20.50
CA LEU A 245 -6.91 -1.42 -19.83
C LEU A 245 -6.00 -2.64 -19.80
N VAL A 246 -4.80 -2.55 -20.38
CA VAL A 246 -3.85 -3.66 -20.43
C VAL A 246 -3.57 -4.25 -19.04
N GLN A 247 -3.38 -3.40 -18.03
CA GLN A 247 -3.11 -3.84 -16.66
C GLN A 247 -4.35 -4.45 -15.98
N PRO A 248 -5.53 -3.81 -15.95
CA PRO A 248 -6.74 -4.46 -15.44
C PRO A 248 -7.03 -5.82 -16.06
N ILE A 249 -6.96 -5.92 -17.39
CA ILE A 249 -7.24 -7.17 -18.13
C ILE A 249 -6.19 -8.23 -17.80
N ALA A 250 -4.89 -7.88 -17.81
CA ALA A 250 -3.81 -8.82 -17.49
C ALA A 250 -3.87 -9.32 -16.03
N ASN A 251 -4.39 -8.51 -15.11
CA ASN A 251 -4.64 -8.90 -13.72
C ASN A 251 -5.98 -9.65 -13.52
N GLY A 252 -6.72 -9.95 -14.58
CA GLY A 252 -7.95 -10.75 -14.53
C GLY A 252 -9.18 -9.99 -14.04
N ALA A 253 -9.20 -8.66 -14.12
CA ALA A 253 -10.39 -7.90 -13.82
C ALA A 253 -11.49 -8.09 -14.88
N THR A 254 -12.73 -8.15 -14.44
CA THR A 254 -13.90 -8.13 -15.33
C THR A 254 -14.14 -6.69 -15.77
N VAL A 255 -13.82 -6.38 -17.03
CA VAL A 255 -14.06 -5.05 -17.61
C VAL A 255 -15.42 -5.05 -18.30
N LEU A 256 -16.33 -4.20 -17.83
CA LEU A 256 -17.66 -4.02 -18.40
C LEU A 256 -17.68 -2.75 -19.24
N SER A 257 -17.85 -2.95 -20.55
CA SER A 257 -18.14 -1.90 -21.53
C SER A 257 -19.64 -1.63 -21.55
N ILE A 258 -20.06 -0.48 -21.07
CA ILE A 258 -21.46 -0.12 -20.92
C ILE A 258 -21.82 0.91 -21.98
N ASP A 259 -22.87 0.62 -22.75
CA ASP A 259 -23.40 1.53 -23.77
C ASP A 259 -24.17 2.70 -23.13
N THR A 260 -23.41 3.62 -22.53
CA THR A 260 -23.91 4.80 -21.82
C THR A 260 -22.76 5.80 -21.60
N ASP A 261 -23.06 6.99 -21.09
CA ASP A 261 -22.07 8.01 -20.74
C ASP A 261 -21.55 7.81 -19.29
N PHE A 262 -20.70 8.73 -18.81
CA PHE A 262 -20.13 8.63 -17.46
C PHE A 262 -21.21 8.66 -16.36
N ASP A 263 -22.23 9.52 -16.51
CA ASP A 263 -23.31 9.65 -15.52
C ASP A 263 -24.19 8.40 -15.49
N GLY A 264 -24.49 7.83 -16.65
CA GLY A 264 -25.17 6.55 -16.79
C GLY A 264 -24.38 5.40 -16.17
N CYS A 265 -23.06 5.36 -16.36
CA CYS A 265 -22.18 4.41 -15.67
C CYS A 265 -22.28 4.55 -14.16
N MET A 266 -22.19 5.77 -13.63
CA MET A 266 -22.29 6.02 -12.19
C MET A 266 -23.65 5.64 -11.62
N ARG A 267 -24.74 5.86 -12.37
CA ARG A 267 -26.09 5.41 -12.00
C ARG A 267 -26.17 3.88 -11.92
N LEU A 268 -25.68 3.18 -12.95
CA LEU A 268 -25.66 1.72 -12.97
C LEU A 268 -24.79 1.14 -11.84
N ILE A 269 -23.65 1.75 -11.53
CA ILE A 269 -22.82 1.34 -10.41
C ILE A 269 -23.59 1.45 -9.08
N ARG A 270 -24.36 2.52 -8.88
CA ARG A 270 -25.22 2.67 -7.69
C ARG A 270 -26.31 1.60 -7.63
N GLU A 271 -26.98 1.32 -8.74
CA GLU A 271 -28.00 0.26 -8.84
C GLU A 271 -27.39 -1.12 -8.54
N VAL A 272 -26.27 -1.45 -9.20
CA VAL A 272 -25.53 -2.71 -9.02
C VAL A 272 -25.05 -2.88 -7.58
N THR A 273 -24.54 -1.82 -6.94
CA THR A 273 -24.04 -1.91 -5.55
C THR A 273 -25.15 -1.89 -4.51
N ALA A 274 -26.33 -1.35 -4.85
CA ALA A 274 -27.52 -1.50 -4.01
C ALA A 274 -27.95 -2.96 -3.91
N GLU A 275 -27.86 -3.73 -5.00
CA GLU A 275 -28.28 -5.14 -5.07
C GLU A 275 -27.15 -6.14 -4.77
N LEU A 276 -26.00 -6.00 -5.43
CA LEU A 276 -24.83 -6.87 -5.27
C LEU A 276 -23.84 -6.29 -4.25
N PRO A 277 -23.26 -7.14 -3.39
CA PRO A 277 -22.38 -6.69 -2.32
C PRO A 277 -20.95 -6.42 -2.85
N ILE A 278 -20.85 -5.45 -3.76
CA ILE A 278 -19.61 -4.99 -4.38
C ILE A 278 -19.14 -3.76 -3.61
N TYR A 279 -17.90 -3.80 -3.11
CA TYR A 279 -17.28 -2.65 -2.49
C TYR A 279 -16.78 -1.67 -3.55
N LEU A 280 -17.01 -0.36 -3.41
CA LEU A 280 -16.59 0.62 -4.40
C LEU A 280 -15.27 1.29 -4.03
N ALA A 281 -14.25 1.04 -4.86
CA ALA A 281 -12.94 1.68 -4.78
C ALA A 281 -12.91 2.98 -5.58
N ASN A 282 -13.68 3.98 -5.12
CA ASN A 282 -13.69 5.31 -5.74
C ASN A 282 -12.75 6.29 -5.02
N SER A 283 -12.56 7.49 -5.59
CA SER A 283 -11.75 8.57 -4.98
C SER A 283 -12.30 9.07 -3.65
N LEU A 284 -13.59 8.85 -3.37
CA LEU A 284 -14.25 9.22 -2.13
C LEU A 284 -13.88 8.33 -0.94
N ASN A 285 -13.10 7.27 -1.16
CA ASN A 285 -12.70 6.35 -0.11
C ASN A 285 -11.47 6.89 0.63
N SER A 286 -11.68 7.36 1.86
CA SER A 286 -10.65 8.00 2.68
C SER A 286 -9.51 7.07 3.08
N LEU A 287 -9.70 5.74 3.11
CA LEU A 287 -8.63 4.77 3.39
C LEU A 287 -7.46 4.86 2.40
N ARG A 288 -7.72 5.31 1.17
CA ARG A 288 -6.65 5.44 0.18
C ARG A 288 -5.64 6.51 0.57
N LEU A 289 -6.08 7.54 1.29
CA LEU A 289 -5.23 8.64 1.75
C LEU A 289 -4.29 8.16 2.86
N GLU A 290 -4.73 7.20 3.67
CA GLU A 290 -3.93 6.60 4.74
C GLU A 290 -2.69 5.88 4.22
N GLY A 291 -2.79 5.27 3.04
CA GLY A 291 -1.64 4.72 2.35
C GLY A 291 -0.80 5.80 1.66
N GLN A 292 -1.44 6.76 0.99
CA GLN A 292 -0.75 7.80 0.23
C GLN A 292 0.07 8.76 1.11
N LYS A 293 -0.41 9.11 2.30
CA LYS A 293 0.32 9.97 3.26
C LYS A 293 1.68 9.39 3.65
N THR A 294 1.86 8.07 3.56
CA THR A 294 3.16 7.43 3.86
C THR A 294 4.26 7.87 2.91
N ALA A 295 3.94 8.34 1.70
CA ALA A 295 4.94 8.93 0.79
C ALA A 295 5.60 10.17 1.39
N ALA A 296 4.84 11.01 2.11
CA ALA A 296 5.38 12.18 2.80
C ALA A 296 6.26 11.75 3.98
N ILE A 297 5.83 10.74 4.76
CA ILE A 297 6.63 10.18 5.86
C ILE A 297 7.94 9.58 5.32
N GLU A 298 7.90 8.89 4.18
CA GLU A 298 9.09 8.37 3.51
C GLU A 298 10.03 9.48 3.07
N ILE A 299 9.54 10.61 2.55
CA ILE A 299 10.39 11.77 2.20
C ILE A 299 11.16 12.25 3.43
N LEU A 300 10.47 12.45 4.56
CA LEU A 300 11.14 12.84 5.81
C LEU A 300 12.17 11.79 6.22
N GLN A 301 11.79 10.52 6.23
CA GLN A 301 12.69 9.42 6.62
C GLN A 301 13.94 9.33 5.72
N GLN A 302 13.79 9.55 4.42
CA GLN A 302 14.89 9.51 3.45
C GLN A 302 15.83 10.71 3.55
N PHE A 303 15.35 11.83 4.10
CA PHE A 303 16.15 13.00 4.49
C PHE A 303 16.59 12.95 5.95
N ASP A 304 16.71 11.76 6.56
CA ASP A 304 17.11 11.60 7.97
C ASP A 304 16.26 12.43 8.95
N TRP A 305 14.96 12.51 8.66
CA TRP A 305 13.95 13.25 9.41
C TRP A 305 14.09 14.78 9.35
N GLU A 306 14.82 15.31 8.37
CA GLU A 306 14.82 16.72 8.02
C GLU A 306 13.61 17.06 7.14
N VAL A 307 12.94 18.17 7.46
CA VAL A 307 11.73 18.61 6.75
C VAL A 307 12.16 19.47 5.57
N PRO A 308 11.77 19.14 4.32
CA PRO A 308 12.09 19.98 3.16
C PRO A 308 11.32 21.30 3.24
N ASP A 309 11.92 22.39 2.73
CA ASP A 309 11.28 23.71 2.71
C ASP A 309 10.00 23.73 1.85
N TRP A 310 10.00 22.97 0.76
CA TRP A 310 8.92 22.92 -0.21
C TRP A 310 8.65 21.51 -0.72
N VAL A 311 7.37 21.18 -0.88
CA VAL A 311 6.91 19.97 -1.57
C VAL A 311 5.93 20.38 -2.66
N ILE A 312 6.26 20.06 -3.92
CA ILE A 312 5.40 20.37 -5.08
C ILE A 312 4.64 19.10 -5.47
N VAL A 313 3.31 19.13 -5.33
CA VAL A 313 2.44 17.99 -5.63
C VAL A 313 1.58 18.27 -6.86
N PRO A 314 1.68 17.48 -7.94
CA PRO A 314 0.79 17.63 -9.10
C PRO A 314 -0.68 17.37 -8.74
N GLY A 315 -1.51 18.42 -8.84
CA GLY A 315 -2.92 18.41 -8.43
C GLY A 315 -3.90 17.82 -9.45
N GLY A 316 -3.61 16.64 -10.02
CA GLY A 316 -4.56 15.94 -10.90
C GLY A 316 -5.74 15.33 -10.12
N ASN A 317 -5.41 14.58 -9.07
CA ASN A 317 -6.36 14.20 -8.02
C ASN A 317 -6.05 15.06 -6.79
N LEU A 318 -6.98 15.91 -6.38
CA LEU A 318 -6.76 16.86 -5.28
C LEU A 318 -6.70 16.21 -3.90
N GLY A 319 -7.00 14.92 -3.75
CA GLY A 319 -6.71 14.20 -2.51
C GLY A 319 -5.22 13.92 -2.29
N ASN A 320 -4.35 14.21 -3.26
CA ASN A 320 -2.92 13.97 -3.15
C ASN A 320 -2.19 15.02 -2.28
N ILE A 321 -2.75 16.22 -2.17
CA ILE A 321 -2.19 17.35 -1.39
C ILE A 321 -2.86 17.40 -0.01
#